data_AF-A0A971NDE2-F1
#
_entry.id   AF-A0A971NDE2-F1
#
_cell.length_a   1.000
_cell.length_b   1.000
_cell.length_c   1.000
_cell.angle_alpha   90.00
_cell.angle_beta   90.00
_cell.angle_gamma   90.00
#
_symmetry.space_group_name_H-M   'P 1'
#
loop_
_entity.id
_entity.type
_entity.pdbx_description
1 polymer ?
#
loop_
_entity_poly.entity_id
_entity_poly.type
_entity_poly.pdbx_seq_one_letter_code
_entity_poly.pdbx_strand_id
1 'polypeptide(L)'
;MVLFPFFYTCITNNKDLAECVDDAKLIDGPAISVLTIARDMIHQGWKLVASPLYGNFKPAQQPYRTLILSREKKDRHIPADRYSLELIESAMNIFRECEIKRIPGDMPDEIDNDYKYVDFALIEDTLRECGILRCDLHRYSGG
;
A
#
# COMPACT_ATOMS: atom_id res chain seq x y z
N MET A 1 11.96 14.07 24.39
CA MET A 1 10.73 14.04 23.56
C MET A 1 11.09 13.31 22.28
N VAL A 2 10.55 12.11 22.05
CA VAL A 2 10.84 11.37 20.80
C VAL A 2 10.03 12.06 19.71
N LEU A 3 10.71 12.70 18.76
CA LEU A 3 10.09 13.58 17.74
C LEU A 3 9.06 12.86 16.85
N PHE A 4 9.08 11.52 16.81
CA PHE A 4 8.10 10.69 16.12
C PHE A 4 7.83 9.41 16.94
N PRO A 5 6.65 9.27 17.59
CA PRO A 5 6.35 8.11 18.44
C PRO A 5 6.02 6.83 17.65
N PHE A 6 6.01 6.90 16.33
CA PHE A 6 5.66 5.79 15.44
C PHE A 6 6.82 5.45 14.48
N PHE A 7 6.94 4.16 14.16
CA PHE A 7 7.58 3.68 12.93
C PHE A 7 6.52 3.62 11.83
N TYR A 8 6.90 3.97 10.62
CA TYR A 8 6.08 3.80 9.42
C TYR A 8 6.80 2.83 8.48
N THR A 9 6.04 2.03 7.74
CA THR A 9 6.54 1.19 6.66
C THR A 9 5.53 1.20 5.53
N CYS A 10 6.03 1.13 4.30
CA CYS A 10 5.22 1.05 3.09
C CYS A 10 5.24 -0.38 2.57
N ILE A 11 4.09 -0.95 2.23
CA ILE A 11 3.97 -2.27 1.59
C ILE A 11 3.36 -2.03 0.22
N THR A 12 4.05 -2.43 -0.84
CA THR A 12 3.61 -2.15 -2.20
C THR A 12 4.05 -3.24 -3.16
N ASN A 13 3.29 -3.46 -4.23
CA ASN A 13 3.74 -4.22 -5.41
C ASN A 13 4.14 -3.32 -6.58
N ASN A 14 4.16 -2.00 -6.37
CA ASN A 14 4.61 -1.00 -7.33
C ASN A 14 6.09 -0.71 -7.09
N LYS A 15 6.96 -1.25 -7.96
CA LYS A 15 8.41 -1.09 -7.84
C LYS A 15 8.84 0.37 -7.89
N ASP A 16 8.27 1.14 -8.81
CA ASP A 16 8.61 2.54 -9.04
C ASP A 16 8.29 3.37 -7.78
N LEU A 17 7.15 3.09 -7.12
CA LEU A 17 6.80 3.69 -5.83
C LEU A 17 7.73 3.26 -4.70
N ALA A 18 8.08 1.96 -4.64
CA ALA A 18 8.97 1.44 -3.59
C ALA A 18 10.34 2.14 -3.60
N GLU A 19 10.83 2.54 -4.78
CA GLU A 19 12.08 3.29 -4.94
C GLU A 19 11.96 4.74 -4.38
N CYS A 20 10.76 5.32 -4.39
CA CYS A 20 10.49 6.68 -3.86
C CYS A 20 10.33 6.75 -2.34
N VAL A 21 10.26 5.62 -1.62
CA VAL A 21 9.87 5.59 -0.20
C VAL A 21 10.96 4.98 0.69
N ASP A 22 11.13 5.53 1.89
CA ASP A 22 11.98 4.94 2.93
C ASP A 22 11.32 3.71 3.57
N ASP A 23 12.06 2.61 3.72
CA ASP A 23 11.59 1.35 4.34
C ASP A 23 10.34 0.75 3.67
N ALA A 24 10.39 0.65 2.33
CA ALA A 24 9.39 -0.02 1.52
C ALA A 24 9.62 -1.55 1.45
N LYS A 25 8.55 -2.31 1.68
CA LYS A 25 8.46 -3.74 1.42
C LYS A 25 7.83 -3.96 0.05
N LEU A 26 8.68 -4.22 -0.94
CA LEU A 26 8.25 -4.60 -2.27
C LEU A 26 7.74 -6.05 -2.25
N ILE A 27 6.51 -6.25 -2.71
CA ILE A 27 5.83 -7.55 -2.81
C ILE A 27 5.76 -7.95 -4.27
N ASP A 28 6.38 -9.08 -4.60
CA ASP A 28 6.19 -9.70 -5.90
C ASP A 28 4.83 -10.43 -5.92
N GLY A 29 3.90 -9.92 -6.74
CA GLY A 29 2.58 -10.51 -6.91
C GLY A 29 1.42 -9.52 -7.00
N PRO A 30 0.18 -10.05 -7.03
CA PRO A 30 -1.03 -9.24 -7.15
C PRO A 30 -1.28 -8.40 -5.89
N ALA A 31 -2.15 -7.39 -6.02
CA ALA A 31 -2.62 -6.56 -4.92
C ALA A 31 -3.09 -7.33 -3.67
N ILE A 32 -3.71 -8.51 -3.84
CA ILE A 32 -4.13 -9.35 -2.70
C ILE A 32 -2.94 -9.84 -1.85
N SER A 33 -1.75 -10.00 -2.43
CA SER A 33 -0.54 -10.34 -1.69
C SER A 33 -0.11 -9.19 -0.77
N VAL A 34 -0.20 -7.95 -1.25
CA VAL A 34 0.04 -6.74 -0.44
C VAL A 34 -0.94 -6.69 0.75
N LEU A 35 -2.23 -6.92 0.50
CA LEU A 35 -3.25 -6.95 1.56
C LEU A 35 -2.95 -8.07 2.60
N THR A 36 -2.50 -9.23 2.14
CA THR A 36 -2.18 -10.38 3.00
C THR A 36 -1.02 -10.06 3.95
N ILE A 37 0.08 -9.52 3.42
CA ILE A 37 1.24 -9.12 4.24
C ILE A 37 0.84 -8.02 5.23
N ALA A 38 0.03 -7.05 4.80
CA ALA A 38 -0.44 -6.00 5.69
C ALA A 38 -1.29 -6.55 6.84
N ARG A 39 -2.21 -7.47 6.57
CA ARG A 39 -3.01 -8.15 7.60
C ARG A 39 -2.11 -8.87 8.61
N ASP A 40 -1.14 -9.64 8.12
CA ASP A 40 -0.23 -10.39 8.99
C ASP A 40 0.59 -9.44 9.89
N MET A 41 0.98 -8.26 9.37
CA MET A 41 1.61 -7.21 10.17
C MET A 41 0.65 -6.56 11.16
N ILE A 42 -0.62 -6.35 10.82
CA ILE A 42 -1.62 -5.82 11.74
C ILE A 42 -1.81 -6.78 12.94
N HIS A 43 -1.79 -8.09 12.71
CA HIS A 43 -1.78 -9.09 13.79
C HIS A 43 -0.55 -8.97 14.71
N GLN A 44 0.56 -8.41 14.21
CA GLN A 44 1.79 -8.14 14.98
C GLN A 44 1.80 -6.76 15.66
N GLY A 45 0.66 -6.05 15.66
CA GLY A 45 0.49 -4.76 16.34
C GLY A 45 0.78 -3.54 15.47
N TRP A 46 0.83 -3.70 14.15
CA TRP A 46 0.80 -2.57 13.21
C TRP A 46 -0.64 -2.07 12.99
N LYS A 47 -0.78 -0.83 12.53
CA LYS A 47 -2.07 -0.17 12.25
C LYS A 47 -2.09 0.37 10.83
N LEU A 48 -3.23 0.29 10.16
CA LEU A 48 -3.43 0.97 8.87
C LEU A 48 -3.41 2.48 9.08
N VAL A 49 -2.64 3.20 8.25
CA VAL A 49 -2.64 4.67 8.24
C VAL A 49 -3.75 5.20 7.34
N ALA A 50 -4.02 4.52 6.23
CA ALA A 50 -5.05 4.88 5.26
C ALA A 50 -5.92 3.67 4.89
N SER A 51 -7.05 3.93 4.24
CA SER A 51 -7.94 2.88 3.73
C SER A 51 -7.19 1.95 2.77
N PRO A 52 -7.37 0.62 2.87
CA PRO A 52 -6.77 -0.33 1.93
C PRO A 52 -7.41 -0.30 0.54
N LEU A 53 -8.58 0.32 0.39
CA LEU A 53 -9.31 0.46 -0.86
C LEU A 53 -9.15 1.88 -1.42
N TYR A 54 -8.96 1.97 -2.73
CA TYR A 54 -8.95 3.24 -3.46
C TYR A 54 -10.36 3.62 -3.88
N GLY A 55 -11.15 4.16 -2.93
CA GLY A 55 -12.51 4.62 -3.20
C GLY A 55 -13.35 3.60 -3.98
N ASN A 56 -13.85 4.00 -5.15
CA ASN A 56 -14.69 3.18 -6.02
C ASN A 56 -13.92 2.39 -7.11
N PHE A 57 -12.59 2.42 -7.10
CA PHE A 57 -11.81 1.66 -8.08
C PHE A 57 -11.97 0.16 -7.82
N LYS A 58 -12.36 -0.59 -8.85
CA LYS A 58 -12.46 -2.04 -8.76
C LYS A 58 -11.07 -2.67 -8.76
N PRO A 59 -10.87 -3.84 -8.11
CA PRO A 59 -9.60 -4.56 -8.14
C PRO A 59 -9.04 -4.77 -9.56
N ALA A 60 -9.91 -5.10 -10.52
CA ALA A 60 -9.54 -5.28 -11.92
C ALA A 60 -9.10 -4.00 -12.66
N GLN A 61 -9.26 -2.82 -12.05
CA GLN A 61 -8.85 -1.53 -12.62
C GLN A 61 -7.56 -1.01 -11.97
N GLN A 62 -7.03 -1.71 -10.96
CA GLN A 62 -5.89 -1.30 -10.14
C GLN A 62 -5.04 -2.54 -9.79
N PRO A 63 -4.17 -3.01 -10.71
CA PRO A 63 -3.25 -4.12 -10.43
C PRO A 63 -2.25 -3.80 -9.32
N TYR A 64 -1.95 -2.51 -9.15
CA TYR A 64 -1.06 -2.01 -8.12
C TYR A 64 -1.82 -1.67 -6.82
N ARG A 65 -1.14 -1.89 -5.70
CA ARG A 65 -1.63 -1.59 -4.37
C ARG A 65 -0.49 -1.19 -3.46
N THR A 66 -0.70 -0.09 -2.75
CA THR A 66 0.21 0.43 -1.75
C THR A 66 -0.53 0.65 -0.44
N LEU A 67 0.05 0.19 0.67
CA LEU A 67 -0.47 0.38 2.02
C LEU A 67 0.62 0.96 2.91
N ILE A 68 0.24 1.91 3.76
CA ILE A 68 1.13 2.44 4.80
C ILE A 68 0.65 1.91 6.14
N LEU A 69 1.58 1.31 6.89
CA LEU A 69 1.34 0.87 8.25
C LEU A 69 2.16 1.69 9.23
N SER A 70 1.59 1.93 10.40
CA SER A 70 2.26 2.55 11.54
C SER A 70 2.33 1.61 12.72
N ARG A 71 3.36 1.76 13.55
CA ARG A 71 3.50 1.03 14.81
C ARG A 71 4.14 1.91 15.87
N GLU A 72 3.60 1.86 17.09
CA GLU A 72 4.16 2.61 18.21
C GLU A 72 5.56 2.09 18.57
N LYS A 73 6.49 3.02 18.86
CA LYS A 73 7.83 2.71 19.36
C LYS A 73 7.76 2.32 20.84
N LYS A 74 7.32 1.09 21.13
CA LYS A 74 7.20 0.54 22.49
C LYS A 74 7.91 -0.81 22.57
N ASP A 75 8.64 -1.03 23.67
CA ASP A 75 9.37 -2.28 23.96
C ASP A 75 8.49 -3.45 24.41
N ARG A 76 7.16 -3.34 24.25
CA ARG A 76 6.20 -4.36 24.68
C ARG A 76 5.38 -4.86 23.51
N HIS A 77 4.81 -6.05 23.68
CA HIS A 77 3.83 -6.58 22.73
C HIS A 77 2.67 -5.59 22.58
N ILE A 78 2.33 -5.27 21.32
CA ILE A 78 1.21 -4.40 20.96
C ILE A 78 0.12 -5.33 20.40
N PRO A 79 -1.08 -5.36 21.01
CA PRO A 79 -2.16 -6.19 20.50
C PRO A 79 -2.59 -5.69 19.13
N ALA A 80 -3.17 -6.59 18.33
CA ALA A 80 -3.68 -6.26 17.01
C ALA A 80 -4.77 -5.17 17.09
N ASP A 81 -4.72 -4.23 16.15
CA ASP A 81 -5.72 -3.17 16.04
C ASP A 81 -6.97 -3.69 15.35
N ARG A 82 -8.05 -3.82 16.12
CA ARG A 82 -9.30 -4.42 15.64
C ARG A 82 -9.91 -3.68 14.44
N TYR A 83 -9.86 -2.35 14.46
CA TYR A 83 -10.37 -1.54 13.37
C TYR A 83 -9.59 -1.77 12.07
N SER A 84 -8.26 -1.80 12.15
CA SER A 84 -7.39 -2.12 11.02
C SER A 84 -7.64 -3.55 10.50
N LEU A 85 -7.86 -4.52 11.39
CA LEU A 85 -8.22 -5.90 11.00
C LEU A 85 -9.55 -5.96 10.26
N GLU A 86 -10.58 -5.27 10.75
CA GLU A 86 -11.90 -5.23 10.12
C GLU A 86 -11.82 -4.59 8.72
N LEU A 87 -11.06 -3.50 8.57
CA LEU A 87 -10.85 -2.84 7.28
C LEU A 87 -10.08 -3.71 6.28
N ILE A 88 -8.97 -4.33 6.70
CA ILE A 88 -8.15 -5.13 5.79
C ILE A 88 -8.89 -6.39 5.34
N GLU A 89 -9.61 -7.07 6.23
CA GLU A 89 -10.37 -8.28 5.85
C GLU A 89 -11.55 -7.94 4.93
N SER A 90 -12.23 -6.82 5.17
CA SER A 90 -13.29 -6.33 4.27
C SER A 90 -12.74 -6.05 2.87
N ALA A 91 -11.59 -5.39 2.78
CA ALA A 91 -10.92 -5.16 1.49
C ALA A 91 -10.49 -6.47 0.82
N MET A 92 -9.89 -7.39 1.58
CA MET A 92 -9.50 -8.70 1.06
C MET A 92 -10.69 -9.47 0.48
N ASN A 93 -11.87 -9.39 1.11
CA ASN A 93 -13.08 -10.03 0.58
C ASN A 93 -13.49 -9.47 -0.79
N ILE A 94 -13.44 -8.14 -0.97
CA ILE A 94 -13.71 -7.50 -2.27
C ILE A 94 -12.73 -8.00 -3.35
N PHE A 95 -11.45 -8.15 -3.01
CA PHE A 95 -10.45 -8.69 -3.92
C PHE A 95 -10.64 -10.19 -4.21
N ARG A 96 -11.10 -10.98 -3.24
CA ARG A 96 -11.39 -12.41 -3.39
C ARG A 96 -12.61 -12.66 -4.28
N GLU A 97 -13.64 -11.83 -4.14
CA GLU A 97 -14.89 -11.90 -4.93
C GLU A 97 -14.72 -11.38 -6.37
N CYS A 98 -13.65 -10.64 -6.65
CA CYS A 98 -13.38 -10.17 -7.99
C CYS A 98 -12.94 -11.32 -8.91
N GLU A 99 -13.75 -11.60 -9.94
CA GLU A 99 -13.47 -12.64 -10.93
C GLU A 99 -12.24 -12.30 -11.80
N ILE A 100 -12.06 -11.02 -12.11
CA ILE A 100 -10.96 -10.53 -12.95
C ILE A 100 -9.78 -10.15 -12.06
N LYS A 101 -8.74 -10.98 -12.09
CA LYS A 101 -7.51 -10.75 -11.35
C LYS A 101 -6.45 -10.16 -12.27
N ARG A 102 -6.23 -8.85 -12.15
CA ARG A 102 -5.10 -8.17 -12.79
C ARG A 102 -3.83 -8.37 -11.98
N ILE A 103 -2.70 -8.47 -12.67
CA ILE A 103 -1.36 -8.52 -12.07
C ILE A 103 -0.48 -7.40 -12.64
N PRO A 104 0.51 -6.92 -11.87
CA PRO A 104 1.51 -5.98 -12.38
C PRO A 104 2.10 -6.42 -13.73
N GLY A 105 2.16 -5.52 -14.71
CA GLY A 105 2.75 -5.81 -16.03
C GLY A 105 1.88 -6.65 -16.98
N ASP A 106 0.59 -6.86 -16.68
CA ASP A 106 -0.31 -7.61 -17.59
C ASP A 106 -0.91 -6.76 -18.74
N MET A 107 -0.50 -5.50 -18.84
CA MET A 107 -0.90 -4.55 -19.87
C MET A 107 0.33 -3.99 -20.60
N PRO A 108 0.14 -3.40 -21.81
CA PRO A 108 1.20 -2.64 -22.48
C PRO A 108 1.82 -1.58 -21.56
N ASP A 109 3.12 -1.35 -21.69
CA ASP A 109 3.92 -0.48 -20.81
C ASP A 109 3.30 0.90 -20.59
N GLU A 110 2.71 1.52 -21.61
CA GLU A 110 2.04 2.82 -21.51
C GLU A 110 0.89 2.80 -20.50
N ILE A 111 0.04 1.76 -20.56
CA ILE A 111 -1.10 1.59 -19.65
C ILE A 111 -0.63 1.17 -18.26
N ASP A 112 0.38 0.28 -18.19
CA ASP A 112 0.93 -0.19 -16.92
C ASP A 112 1.57 0.97 -16.13
N ASN A 113 2.30 1.86 -16.80
CA ASN A 113 2.86 3.08 -16.21
C ASN A 113 1.78 4.02 -15.67
N ASP A 114 0.64 4.14 -16.38
CA ASP A 114 -0.50 4.91 -15.89
C ASP A 114 -1.11 4.29 -14.63
N TYR A 115 -1.22 2.96 -14.55
CA TYR A 115 -1.67 2.30 -13.32
C TYR A 115 -0.71 2.51 -12.15
N LYS A 116 0.61 2.44 -12.37
CA LYS A 116 1.61 2.74 -11.34
C LYS A 116 1.51 4.19 -10.86
N TYR A 117 1.31 5.12 -11.78
CA TYR A 117 1.15 6.53 -11.42
C TYR A 117 -0.13 6.77 -10.62
N VAL A 118 -1.25 6.16 -11.01
CA VAL A 118 -2.51 6.28 -10.24
C VAL A 118 -2.34 5.73 -8.83
N ASP A 119 -1.69 4.57 -8.66
CA ASP A 119 -1.37 4.01 -7.35
C ASP A 119 -0.55 4.98 -6.48
N PHE A 120 0.48 5.62 -7.06
CA PHE A 120 1.27 6.65 -6.39
C PHE A 120 0.45 7.88 -6.02
N ALA A 121 -0.26 8.47 -6.98
CA ALA A 121 -1.00 9.71 -6.77
C ALA A 121 -2.08 9.56 -5.68
N LEU A 122 -2.65 8.36 -5.53
CA LEU A 122 -3.67 8.08 -4.51
C LEU A 122 -3.11 7.99 -3.09
N ILE A 123 -1.81 7.73 -2.91
CA ILE A 123 -1.18 7.55 -1.60
C ILE A 123 -0.13 8.63 -1.28
N GLU A 124 0.21 9.48 -2.26
CA GLU A 124 1.25 10.50 -2.18
C GLU A 124 1.11 11.40 -0.94
N ASP A 125 -0.08 11.98 -0.73
CA ASP A 125 -0.33 12.86 0.42
C ASP A 125 -0.09 12.12 1.74
N THR A 126 -0.51 10.86 1.85
CA THR A 126 -0.27 10.06 3.06
C THR A 126 1.23 9.75 3.25
N LEU A 127 1.98 9.47 2.18
CA LEU A 127 3.43 9.28 2.25
C LEU A 127 4.14 10.56 2.74
N ARG A 128 3.70 11.74 2.27
CA ARG A 128 4.21 13.05 2.69
C ARG A 128 3.89 13.34 4.16
N GLU A 129 2.65 13.11 4.59
CA GLU A 129 2.22 13.29 5.98
C GLU A 129 2.96 12.36 6.94
N CYS A 130 3.26 11.14 6.51
CA CYS A 130 4.07 10.18 7.28
C CYS A 130 5.57 10.52 7.27
N GLY A 131 6.02 11.42 6.39
CA GLY A 131 7.41 11.81 6.25
C GLY A 131 8.33 10.71 5.70
N ILE A 132 7.79 9.79 4.90
CA ILE A 132 8.53 8.65 4.31
C ILE A 132 8.74 8.77 2.79
N LEU A 133 8.18 9.81 2.15
CA LEU A 133 8.42 10.10 0.74
C LEU A 133 9.77 10.80 0.55
N ARG A 134 10.63 10.24 -0.31
CA ARG A 134 11.96 10.79 -0.62
C ARG A 134 12.00 11.63 -1.90
N CYS A 135 11.24 11.20 -2.90
CA CYS A 135 11.18 11.85 -4.20
C CYS A 135 9.81 11.64 -4.84
N ASP A 136 9.47 12.52 -5.78
CA ASP A 136 8.19 12.47 -6.48
C ASP A 136 8.26 11.49 -7.65
N LEU A 137 7.20 10.69 -7.83
CA LEU A 137 7.05 9.87 -9.02
C LEU A 137 6.44 10.71 -10.14
N HIS A 138 7.23 10.99 -11.17
CA HIS A 138 6.79 11.76 -12.32
C HIS A 138 6.02 10.84 -13.28
N ARG A 139 4.90 11.32 -13.84
CA ARG A 139 4.28 10.63 -14.99
C ARG A 139 5.32 10.50 -16.09
N TYR A 140 5.47 9.28 -16.61
CA TYR A 140 6.17 9.11 -17.87
C TYR A 140 5.42 9.93 -18.92
N SER A 141 6.00 11.05 -19.32
CA SER A 141 5.52 11.83 -20.46
C SER A 141 6.10 11.11 -21.67
N GLY A 142 5.27 10.31 -22.35
CA GLY A 142 5.69 9.64 -23.59
C GLY A 142 6.33 10.67 -24.53
N GLY A 143 7.56 10.39 -24.94
CA GLY A 143 8.27 11.15 -25.98
C GLY A 143 7.88 10.68 -27.37
#